data_AF-A0A3N9MWF6-F1
#
_entry.id   AF-A0A3N9MWF6-F1
#
_cell.length_a   1.000
_cell.length_b   1.000
_cell.length_c   1.000
_cell.angle_alpha   90.00
_cell.angle_beta   90.00
_cell.angle_gamma   90.00
#
_symmetry.space_group_name_H-M   'P 1'
#
loop_
_entity.id
_entity.type
_entity.pdbx_description
1 polymer ?
#
loop_
_entity_poly.entity_id
_entity_poly.type
_entity_poly.pdbx_seq_one_letter_code
_entity_poly.pdbx_strand_id
1 'polypeptide(L)'
;MNMSQNQNEGFIQPRIIRGQVDSLSLFEITDYELEILEQGTPNSLYLNFAVFFISMAVSFLTSLMTIEISDIRIFIIFTLLTIVGFSIGVILLILWYRGRTKISNVIDKIKARVPSLTSIPPVLNDEQRIENQNQS
;
A
#
# COMPACT_ATOMS: atom_id res chain seq x y z
N MET A 1 4.98 46.85 -55.65
CA MET A 1 5.68 45.59 -55.34
C MET A 1 5.46 45.31 -53.85
N ASN A 2 4.42 44.54 -53.55
CA ASN A 2 4.01 44.16 -52.19
C ASN A 2 4.80 42.92 -51.77
N MET A 3 5.35 42.87 -50.56
CA MET A 3 5.32 41.66 -49.74
C MET A 3 5.56 41.99 -48.27
N SER A 4 4.47 42.06 -47.53
CA SER A 4 4.44 42.00 -46.07
C SER A 4 4.74 40.55 -45.64
N GLN A 5 5.63 40.34 -44.68
CA GLN A 5 5.64 39.12 -43.89
C GLN A 5 5.61 39.48 -42.41
N ASN A 6 4.40 39.37 -41.86
CA ASN A 6 4.09 39.47 -40.45
C ASN A 6 4.43 38.12 -39.80
N GLN A 7 5.48 38.11 -38.97
CA GLN A 7 5.87 36.96 -38.16
C GLN A 7 4.95 36.90 -36.93
N ASN A 8 3.80 36.25 -37.07
CA ASN A 8 3.03 35.78 -35.92
C ASN A 8 3.38 34.31 -35.69
N GLU A 9 4.47 34.08 -34.94
CA GLU A 9 4.71 32.78 -34.32
C GLU A 9 3.61 32.56 -33.27
N GLY A 10 2.56 31.86 -33.69
CA GLY A 10 1.46 31.45 -32.82
C GLY A 10 1.99 30.51 -31.76
N PHE A 11 2.30 31.05 -30.58
CA PHE A 11 2.40 30.27 -29.35
C PHE A 11 1.06 29.54 -29.16
N ILE A 12 1.05 28.23 -29.46
CA ILE A 12 -0.07 27.35 -29.13
C ILE A 12 -0.09 27.23 -27.62
N GLN A 13 -0.82 28.13 -26.96
CA GLN A 13 -1.05 28.02 -25.53
C GLN A 13 -1.92 26.78 -25.28
N PRO A 14 -1.46 25.85 -24.44
CA PRO A 14 -2.19 24.60 -24.21
C PRO A 14 -3.57 24.89 -23.61
N ARG A 15 -4.61 24.40 -24.28
CA ARG A 15 -6.00 24.47 -23.80
C ARG A 15 -6.18 23.46 -22.66
N ILE A 16 -6.13 23.96 -21.42
CA ILE A 16 -6.37 23.14 -20.23
C ILE A 16 -7.88 23.05 -20.00
N ILE A 17 -8.47 21.90 -20.29
CA ILE A 17 -9.86 21.58 -19.93
C ILE A 17 -9.82 20.92 -18.55
N ARG A 18 -10.39 21.57 -17.53
CA ARG A 18 -10.56 20.99 -16.18
C ARG A 18 -12.02 20.56 -16.01
N GLY A 19 -12.24 19.26 -15.83
CA GLY A 19 -13.55 18.73 -15.39
C GLY A 19 -13.77 19.03 -13.91
N GLN A 20 -15.02 19.27 -13.50
CA GLN A 20 -15.37 19.39 -12.08
C GLN A 20 -15.14 18.04 -11.39
N VAL A 21 -14.46 18.08 -10.25
CA VAL A 21 -14.17 16.89 -9.45
C VAL A 21 -15.33 16.72 -8.46
N ASP A 22 -16.04 15.60 -8.55
CA ASP A 22 -17.27 15.31 -7.78
C ASP A 22 -17.02 15.28 -6.25
N SER A 23 -15.80 14.92 -5.82
CA SER A 23 -15.39 15.02 -4.43
C SER A 23 -13.86 15.04 -4.29
N LEU A 24 -13.34 15.82 -3.35
CA LEU A 24 -11.92 15.84 -2.97
C LEU A 24 -11.80 15.43 -1.50
N SER A 25 -11.21 14.27 -1.25
CA SER A 25 -10.89 13.82 0.12
C SER A 25 -9.46 14.20 0.46
N LEU A 26 -9.32 15.22 1.30
CA LEU A 26 -8.03 15.67 1.82
C LEU A 26 -7.75 14.92 3.13
N PHE A 27 -6.63 14.20 3.18
CA PHE A 27 -6.15 13.52 4.38
C PHE A 27 -4.96 14.29 4.93
N GLU A 28 -5.15 14.96 6.07
CA GLU A 28 -4.03 15.53 6.81
C GLU A 28 -3.31 14.42 7.56
N ILE A 29 -1.99 14.37 7.38
CA ILE A 29 -1.10 13.36 7.96
C ILE A 29 -0.10 14.12 8.81
N THR A 30 0.13 13.67 10.04
CA THR A 30 1.15 14.27 10.92
C THR A 30 2.57 13.83 10.51
N ASP A 31 3.60 14.63 10.83
CA ASP A 31 5.00 14.32 10.46
C ASP A 31 5.44 12.91 10.92
N TYR A 32 4.99 12.48 12.11
CA TYR A 32 5.25 11.14 12.64
C TYR A 32 4.57 10.02 11.83
N GLU A 33 3.33 10.25 11.36
CA GLU A 33 2.62 9.30 10.50
C GLU A 33 3.25 9.27 9.11
N LEU A 34 3.71 10.41 8.59
CA LEU A 34 4.44 10.50 7.33
C LEU A 34 5.77 9.74 7.42
N GLU A 35 6.53 9.87 8.50
CA GLU A 35 7.78 9.13 8.70
C GLU A 35 7.56 7.61 8.75
N ILE A 36 6.48 7.13 9.37
CA ILE A 36 6.12 5.70 9.36
C ILE A 36 5.77 5.22 7.95
N LEU A 37 5.15 6.06 7.13
CA LEU A 37 4.77 5.74 5.75
C LEU A 37 5.98 5.80 4.81
N GLU A 38 6.86 6.80 4.95
CA GLU A 38 8.09 6.98 4.18
C GLU A 38 9.10 5.88 4.45
N GLN A 39 9.19 5.42 5.71
CA GLN A 39 10.07 4.31 6.08
C GLN A 39 9.69 2.98 5.40
N GLY A 40 8.52 2.91 4.72
CA GLY A 40 8.16 1.85 3.78
C GLY A 40 8.46 0.45 4.31
N THR A 41 7.48 -0.19 4.95
CA THR A 41 7.79 -1.41 5.71
C THR A 41 8.47 -2.47 4.83
N PRO A 42 9.61 -3.05 5.25
CA PRO A 42 10.30 -4.16 4.56
C PRO A 42 9.50 -5.48 4.59
N ASN A 43 8.18 -5.36 4.66
CA ASN A 43 7.20 -6.40 4.81
C ASN A 43 7.25 -7.39 3.65
N SER A 44 7.41 -6.91 2.42
CA SER A 44 7.56 -7.77 1.26
C SER A 44 8.81 -8.66 1.38
N LEU A 45 9.92 -8.10 1.86
CA LEU A 45 11.17 -8.82 2.02
C LEU A 45 11.07 -9.91 3.10
N TYR A 46 10.51 -9.60 4.27
CA TYR A 46 10.31 -10.58 5.33
C TYR A 46 9.38 -11.71 4.92
N LEU A 47 8.28 -11.40 4.20
CA LEU A 47 7.38 -12.42 3.69
C LEU A 47 8.07 -13.33 2.68
N ASN A 48 8.79 -12.75 1.72
CA ASN A 48 9.51 -13.50 0.70
C ASN A 48 10.53 -14.46 1.33
N PHE A 49 11.30 -14.00 2.30
CA PHE A 49 12.23 -14.87 3.03
C PHE A 49 11.51 -15.92 3.88
N ALA A 50 10.41 -15.56 4.58
CA ALA A 50 9.63 -16.51 5.34
C ALA A 50 9.12 -17.66 4.46
N VAL A 51 8.51 -17.35 3.31
CA VAL A 51 8.00 -18.34 2.35
C VAL A 51 9.14 -19.18 1.79
N PHE A 52 10.29 -18.57 1.46
CA PHE A 52 11.47 -19.29 1.01
C PHE A 52 11.97 -20.31 2.06
N PHE A 53 12.18 -19.88 3.31
CA PHE A 53 12.65 -20.76 4.39
C PHE A 53 11.66 -21.86 4.73
N ILE A 54 10.35 -21.56 4.74
CA ILE A 54 9.31 -22.56 4.96
C ILE A 54 9.28 -23.58 3.82
N SER A 55 9.32 -23.13 2.56
CA SER A 55 9.35 -24.02 1.39
C SER A 55 10.57 -24.95 1.41
N MET A 56 11.75 -24.39 1.73
CA MET A 56 12.98 -25.16 1.90
C MET A 56 12.87 -26.18 3.04
N ALA A 57 12.33 -25.78 4.20
CA ALA A 57 12.15 -26.67 5.34
C ALA A 57 11.15 -27.80 5.06
N VAL A 58 10.05 -27.51 4.35
CA VAL A 58 9.06 -28.51 3.91
C VAL A 58 9.68 -29.50 2.92
N SER A 59 10.54 -29.03 2.02
CA SER A 59 11.26 -29.89 1.07
C SER A 59 12.17 -30.87 1.81
N PHE A 60 12.95 -30.40 2.79
CA PHE A 60 13.76 -31.29 3.61
C PHE A 60 12.92 -32.24 4.46
N LEU A 61 11.84 -31.76 5.08
CA LEU A 61 10.92 -32.60 5.85
C LEU A 61 10.33 -33.72 5.00
N THR A 62 9.92 -33.41 3.77
CA THR A 62 9.41 -34.39 2.81
C THR A 62 10.48 -35.41 2.47
N SER A 63 11.73 -34.97 2.32
CA SER A 63 12.88 -35.85 2.09
C SER A 63 13.14 -36.78 3.27
N LEU A 64 13.04 -36.31 4.52
CA LEU A 64 13.15 -37.18 5.71
C LEU A 64 12.01 -38.20 5.80
N MET A 65 10.79 -37.83 5.41
CA MET A 65 9.64 -38.75 5.45
C MET A 65 9.67 -39.78 4.33
N THR A 66 10.24 -39.44 3.17
CA THR A 66 10.19 -40.31 1.98
C THR A 66 11.40 -41.23 1.89
N ILE A 67 12.57 -40.81 2.38
CA ILE A 67 13.83 -41.53 2.21
C ILE A 67 14.20 -42.22 3.54
N GLU A 68 14.38 -43.53 3.50
CA GLU A 68 15.02 -44.26 4.60
C GLU A 68 16.54 -44.00 4.57
N ILE A 69 16.97 -42.99 5.32
CA ILE A 69 18.38 -42.60 5.42
C ILE A 69 19.09 -43.56 6.36
N SER A 70 19.89 -44.47 5.79
CA SER A 70 20.64 -45.47 6.57
C SER A 70 21.84 -44.89 7.33
N ASP A 71 22.32 -43.69 6.96
CA ASP A 71 23.43 -42.99 7.65
C ASP A 71 22.91 -41.93 8.64
N ILE A 72 23.20 -42.15 9.92
CA ILE A 72 22.80 -41.27 11.02
C ILE A 72 23.31 -39.83 10.87
N ARG A 73 24.47 -39.62 10.25
CA ARG A 73 25.08 -38.27 10.12
C ARG A 73 24.23 -37.40 9.19
N ILE A 74 23.82 -37.98 8.06
CA ILE A 74 22.98 -37.30 7.07
C ILE A 74 21.60 -37.00 7.68
N PHE A 75 21.04 -37.97 8.41
CA PHE A 75 19.76 -37.80 9.10
C PHE A 75 19.78 -36.61 10.09
N ILE A 76 20.83 -36.48 10.90
CA ILE A 76 20.98 -35.36 11.85
C ILE A 76 21.07 -34.02 11.12
N ILE A 77 21.87 -33.92 10.06
CA ILE A 77 22.04 -32.68 9.30
C ILE A 77 20.70 -32.23 8.71
N PHE A 78 19.99 -33.13 8.03
CA PHE A 78 18.69 -32.87 7.43
C PHE A 78 17.63 -32.47 8.48
N THR A 79 17.65 -33.12 9.65
CA THR A 79 16.79 -32.76 10.78
C THR A 79 17.08 -31.34 11.27
N LEU A 80 18.35 -30.98 11.47
CA LEU A 80 18.74 -29.64 11.91
C LEU A 80 18.35 -28.57 10.90
N LEU A 81 18.60 -28.79 9.61
CA LEU A 81 18.19 -27.88 8.54
C LEU A 81 16.67 -27.65 8.55
N THR A 82 15.89 -28.71 8.77
CA THR A 82 14.43 -28.63 8.86
C THR A 82 14.00 -27.79 10.06
N ILE A 83 14.54 -28.05 11.25
CA ILE A 83 14.18 -27.34 12.49
C ILE A 83 14.58 -25.86 12.41
N VAL A 84 15.80 -25.57 11.95
CA VAL A 84 16.31 -24.20 11.83
C VAL A 84 15.53 -23.43 10.77
N GLY A 85 15.25 -24.06 9.62
CA GLY A 85 14.44 -23.47 8.55
C GLY A 85 13.03 -23.13 9.01
N PHE A 86 12.36 -24.05 9.72
CA PHE A 86 11.05 -23.77 10.32
C PHE A 86 11.11 -22.65 11.37
N SER A 87 12.11 -22.68 12.26
CA SER A 87 12.25 -21.67 13.32
C SER A 87 12.43 -20.27 12.74
N ILE A 88 13.36 -20.10 11.80
CA ILE A 88 13.64 -18.83 11.13
C ILE A 88 12.41 -18.38 10.33
N GLY A 89 11.84 -19.28 9.52
CA GLY A 89 10.66 -19.00 8.69
C GLY A 89 9.46 -18.53 9.52
N VAL A 90 9.17 -19.19 10.65
CA VAL A 90 8.09 -18.80 11.56
C VAL A 90 8.36 -17.45 12.21
N ILE A 91 9.59 -17.18 12.67
CA ILE A 91 9.96 -15.88 13.26
C ILE A 91 9.76 -14.75 12.25
N LEU A 92 10.22 -14.92 11.01
CA LEU A 92 10.02 -13.94 9.93
C LEU A 92 8.54 -13.71 9.63
N LEU A 93 7.72 -14.77 9.64
CA LEU A 93 6.28 -14.69 9.41
C LEU A 93 5.56 -13.94 10.54
N ILE A 94 5.96 -14.17 11.80
CA ILE A 94 5.43 -13.43 12.96
C ILE A 94 5.81 -11.94 12.86
N LEU A 95 7.07 -11.65 12.51
CA LEU A 95 7.55 -10.27 12.38
C LEU A 95 6.80 -9.53 11.26
N TRP A 96 6.59 -10.19 10.13
CA TRP A 96 5.76 -9.71 9.03
C TRP A 96 4.33 -9.39 9.47
N TYR A 97 3.71 -10.33 10.20
CA TYR A 97 2.34 -10.14 10.67
C TYR A 97 2.23 -8.92 11.60
N ARG A 98 3.18 -8.77 12.55
CA ARG A 98 3.22 -7.59 13.43
C ARG A 98 3.47 -6.29 12.69
N GLY A 99 4.34 -6.28 11.67
CA GLY A 99 4.63 -5.11 10.85
C GLY A 99 3.39 -4.62 10.10
N ARG A 100 2.67 -5.55 9.46
CA ARG A 100 1.45 -5.24 8.70
C ARG A 100 0.36 -4.58 9.55
N THR A 101 0.16 -5.06 10.78
CA THR A 101 -0.88 -4.52 11.68
C THR A 101 -0.61 -3.06 12.08
N LYS A 102 0.66 -2.67 12.25
CA LYS A 102 1.01 -1.28 12.62
C LYS A 102 0.64 -0.28 11.52
N ILE A 103 0.96 -0.61 10.26
CA ILE A 103 0.66 0.25 9.11
C ILE A 103 -0.85 0.37 8.91
N SER A 104 -1.57 -0.76 8.97
CA SER A 104 -3.03 -0.76 8.83
C SER A 104 -3.67 0.15 9.87
N ASN A 105 -3.24 0.06 11.13
CA ASN A 105 -3.77 0.92 12.19
C ASN A 105 -3.52 2.41 11.95
N VAL A 106 -2.37 2.81 11.37
CA VAL A 106 -2.10 4.21 11.02
C VAL A 106 -3.01 4.66 9.88
N ILE A 107 -3.16 3.84 8.84
CA ILE A 107 -4.06 4.12 7.72
C ILE A 107 -5.52 4.22 8.20
N ASP A 108 -5.95 3.30 9.07
CA ASP A 108 -7.30 3.27 9.62
C ASP A 108 -7.54 4.48 10.55
N LYS A 109 -6.53 4.90 11.32
CA LYS A 109 -6.59 6.15 12.10
C LYS A 109 -6.74 7.38 11.21
N ILE A 110 -6.03 7.45 10.09
CA ILE A 110 -6.13 8.57 9.14
C ILE A 110 -7.53 8.56 8.50
N LYS A 111 -8.01 7.40 8.06
CA LYS A 111 -9.34 7.25 7.46
C LYS A 111 -10.49 7.54 8.43
N ALA A 112 -10.36 7.14 9.69
CA ALA A 112 -11.38 7.37 10.72
C ALA A 112 -11.58 8.84 11.08
N ARG A 113 -10.61 9.72 10.76
CA ARG A 113 -10.75 11.18 10.97
C ARG A 113 -11.62 11.84 9.90
N VAL A 114 -11.85 11.19 8.76
CA VAL A 114 -12.70 11.72 7.70
C VAL A 114 -14.13 11.17 7.92
N PRO A 115 -15.14 12.04 8.13
CA PRO A 115 -16.51 11.58 8.14
C PRO A 115 -16.83 10.98 6.76
N SER A 116 -17.36 9.76 6.73
CA SER A 116 -17.88 9.15 5.53
C SER A 116 -18.84 10.13 4.84
N LEU A 117 -18.65 10.36 3.54
CA LEU A 117 -19.39 11.31 2.68
C LEU A 117 -20.93 11.24 2.83
N THR A 118 -21.47 10.19 3.42
CA THR A 118 -22.87 10.00 3.79
C THR A 118 -23.43 11.06 4.76
N SER A 119 -22.60 11.78 5.52
CA SER A 119 -23.08 12.83 6.43
C SER A 119 -22.95 14.26 5.88
N ILE A 120 -22.47 14.43 4.66
CA ILE A 120 -22.44 15.75 4.03
C ILE A 120 -23.84 15.98 3.46
N PRO A 121 -24.64 16.92 4.00
CA PRO A 121 -25.90 17.29 3.36
C PRO A 121 -25.59 17.69 1.92
N PRO A 122 -26.42 17.29 0.93
CA PRO A 122 -26.19 17.64 -0.47
C PRO A 122 -25.89 19.14 -0.54
N VAL A 123 -24.76 19.48 -1.18
CA VAL A 123 -24.38 20.88 -1.41
C VAL A 123 -25.61 21.55 -1.97
N LEU A 124 -26.14 22.53 -1.23
CA LEU A 124 -27.35 23.24 -1.59
C LEU A 124 -27.11 23.82 -2.99
N ASN A 125 -27.74 23.23 -4.01
CA ASN A 125 -27.56 23.66 -5.40
C ASN A 125 -27.80 25.16 -5.46
N ASP A 126 -27.01 25.89 -6.25
CA ASP A 126 -27.09 27.37 -6.32
C ASP A 126 -28.52 27.88 -6.58
N GLU A 127 -29.38 27.06 -7.19
CA GLU A 127 -30.82 27.30 -7.34
C GLU A 127 -31.58 27.45 -6.00
N GLN A 128 -31.31 26.60 -5.01
CA GLN A 128 -31.92 26.67 -3.68
C GLN A 128 -31.41 27.87 -2.85
N ARG A 129 -30.25 28.42 -3.21
CA ARG A 129 -29.68 29.62 -2.57
C ARG A 129 -30.35 30.89 -3.07
N ILE A 130 -30.74 30.91 -4.35
CA ILE A 130 -31.45 32.04 -4.98
C ILE A 130 -32.91 32.09 -4.51
N GLU A 131 -33.56 30.94 -4.29
CA GLU A 131 -34.96 30.89 -3.83
C GLU A 131 -35.13 31.37 -2.38
N ASN A 132 -34.18 31.05 -1.49
CA ASN A 132 -34.19 31.51 -0.10
C ASN A 132 -33.89 33.02 0.06
N GLN A 133 -33.18 33.65 -0.90
CA GLN A 133 -32.93 35.09 -0.87
C GLN A 133 -34.13 35.93 -1.35
N ASN A 134 -35.08 35.33 -2.06
CA ASN A 134 -36.29 36.02 -2.54
C ASN A 134 -37.49 35.89 -1.58
N GLN A 135 -37.33 35.19 -0.45
CA GLN A 135 -38.38 34.99 0.55
C GLN A 135 -38.16 35.76 1.87
N SER A 136 -37.08 36.55 1.97
CA SER A 136 -36.76 37.44 3.10
C SER A 136 -36.86 38.90 2.71
#